data_AF-A0A933R782-F1
#
_entry.id   AF-A0A933R782-F1
#
_cell.length_a   1.000
_cell.length_b   1.000
_cell.length_c   1.000
_cell.angle_alpha   90.00
_cell.angle_beta   90.00
_cell.angle_gamma   90.00
#
_symmetry.space_group_name_H-M   'P 1'
#
loop_
_entity.id
_entity.type
_entity.pdbx_description
1 polymer ?
#
loop_
_entity_poly.entity_id
_entity_poly.type
_entity_poly.pdbx_seq_one_letter_code
_entity_poly.pdbx_strand_id
1 'polypeptide(L)'
;GRGWSDALVIVGFVVAALGLAGFVLYEHRAANPLLDLQYFRAPRFAMGSLGITFSFLAMFSMFFVLTQYLQYVRGASPLGAGVRTLPFALTMIVVSPRSADLAHRFGVRRVVAVGMSTVVVGLLMFSFAGIHTGYWYIALVLVIMALGVGMTMPSLSTGIVQSVPMHKAGVGSAVNDTTREVGGAVGIALVGSIVTSVYRHRLGPSLDALPPELADVARDNVGKAVEVTKVATQQMGDDVGSDLLEAVRQAFVDGAHVGLRVSASLVVLAGIVIYVRLGRDDASRIPGRGGDARDS
;
A
#
# COMPACT_ATOMS: atom_id res chain seq x y z
N GLY A 1 20.60 -1.67 10.39
CA GLY A 1 19.35 -0.97 10.79
C GLY A 1 18.73 -1.60 12.04
N ARG A 2 18.06 -0.81 12.88
CA ARG A 2 17.43 -1.22 14.15
C ARG A 2 16.32 -2.26 13.96
N GLY A 3 16.20 -3.22 14.88
CA GLY A 3 15.20 -4.30 14.83
C GLY A 3 13.85 -3.90 15.43
N TRP A 4 12.84 -4.77 15.32
CA TRP A 4 11.48 -4.53 15.85
C TRP A 4 11.41 -4.50 17.38
N SER A 5 12.38 -5.13 18.05
CA SER A 5 12.55 -5.09 19.51
C SER A 5 13.42 -3.92 19.98
N ASP A 6 13.86 -3.05 19.07
CA ASP A 6 14.67 -1.90 19.42
C ASP A 6 13.83 -0.89 20.20
N ALA A 7 14.33 -0.50 21.37
CA ALA A 7 13.63 0.40 22.28
C ALA A 7 13.23 1.72 21.61
N LEU A 8 14.03 2.22 20.66
CA LEU A 8 13.78 3.49 19.99
C LEU A 8 12.64 3.36 18.96
N VAL A 9 12.51 2.21 18.30
CA VAL A 9 11.38 1.89 17.42
C VAL A 9 10.09 1.77 18.23
N ILE A 10 10.14 1.05 19.35
CA ILE A 10 8.99 0.89 20.26
C ILE A 10 8.57 2.24 20.85
N VAL A 11 9.52 3.04 21.35
CA VAL A 11 9.25 4.40 21.86
C VAL A 11 8.64 5.26 20.77
N GLY A 12 9.11 5.18 19.52
CA GLY A 12 8.51 5.89 18.38
C GLY A 12 7.03 5.54 18.18
N PHE A 13 6.68 4.24 18.20
CA PHE A 13 5.29 3.80 18.10
C PHE A 13 4.44 4.24 19.29
N VAL A 14 4.99 4.17 20.51
CA VAL A 14 4.29 4.61 21.72
C VAL A 14 4.03 6.12 21.67
N VAL A 15 5.03 6.93 21.29
CA VAL A 15 4.88 8.39 21.15
C VAL A 15 3.85 8.73 20.06
N ALA A 16 3.86 8.04 18.92
CA ALA A 16 2.87 8.22 17.87
C ALA A 16 1.44 7.86 18.36
N ALA A 17 1.29 6.75 19.08
CA ALA A 17 0.02 6.33 19.65
C ALA A 17 -0.50 7.30 20.72
N LEU A 18 0.38 7.77 21.61
CA LEU A 18 0.05 8.77 22.63
C LEU A 18 -0.29 10.12 22.01
N GLY A 19 0.44 10.55 20.97
CA GLY A 19 0.15 11.76 20.21
C GLY A 19 -1.21 11.69 19.52
N LEU A 20 -1.53 10.57 18.89
CA LEU A 20 -2.85 10.34 18.29
C LEU A 20 -3.96 10.32 19.34
N ALA A 21 -3.75 9.62 20.47
CA ALA A 21 -4.71 9.61 21.58
C ALA A 21 -4.92 11.01 22.17
N GLY A 22 -3.83 11.76 22.37
CA GLY A 22 -3.86 13.15 22.83
C GLY A 22 -4.62 14.06 21.87
N PHE A 23 -4.39 13.94 20.57
CA PHE A 23 -5.11 14.67 19.54
C PHE A 23 -6.61 14.36 19.56
N VAL A 24 -6.98 13.07 19.62
CA VAL A 24 -8.38 12.63 19.70
C VAL A 24 -9.06 13.18 20.96
N LEU A 25 -8.39 13.12 22.11
CA LEU A 25 -8.91 13.64 23.38
C LEU A 25 -9.04 15.16 23.37
N TYR A 26 -8.10 15.86 22.72
CA TYR A 26 -8.14 17.31 22.55
C TYR A 26 -9.29 17.74 21.63
N GLU A 27 -9.41 17.13 20.45
CA GLU A 27 -10.51 17.40 19.51
C GLU A 27 -11.88 17.11 20.14
N HIS A 28 -12.00 16.05 20.93
CA HIS A 28 -13.25 15.73 21.62
C HIS A 28 -13.63 16.79 22.69
N ARG A 29 -12.67 17.55 23.22
CA ARG A 29 -12.90 18.60 24.23
C ARG A 29 -12.95 20.01 23.63
N ALA A 30 -12.58 20.19 22.37
CA ALA A 30 -12.53 21.49 21.72
C ALA A 30 -13.95 22.04 21.48
N ALA A 31 -14.14 23.34 21.73
CA ALA A 31 -15.43 24.01 21.50
C ALA A 31 -15.77 24.14 20.00
N ASN A 32 -14.75 24.20 19.14
CA ASN A 32 -14.86 24.20 17.68
C ASN A 32 -13.87 23.18 17.12
N PRO A 33 -14.21 21.87 17.10
CA PRO A 33 -13.31 20.83 16.62
C PRO A 33 -13.04 21.00 15.12
N LEU A 34 -11.79 20.76 14.72
CA LEU A 34 -11.39 20.73 13.31
C LEU A 34 -11.99 19.52 12.59
N LEU A 35 -12.16 18.40 13.32
CA LEU A 35 -12.80 17.20 12.82
C LEU A 35 -13.87 16.72 13.79
N ASP A 36 -15.13 16.87 13.40
CA ASP A 36 -16.24 16.31 14.17
C ASP A 36 -16.23 14.77 14.06
N LEU A 37 -15.73 14.12 15.11
CA LEU A 37 -15.60 12.67 15.19
C LEU A 37 -16.95 11.94 15.08
N GLN A 38 -18.08 12.64 15.20
CA GLN A 38 -19.40 12.08 14.95
C GLN A 38 -19.56 11.60 13.50
N TYR A 39 -18.81 12.15 12.53
CA TYR A 39 -18.82 11.64 11.15
C TYR A 39 -18.33 10.19 11.06
N PHE A 40 -17.41 9.75 11.92
CA PHE A 40 -16.98 8.34 11.97
C PHE A 40 -18.05 7.39 12.51
N ARG A 41 -19.15 7.89 13.08
CA ARG A 41 -20.33 7.06 13.38
C ARG A 41 -21.09 6.68 12.12
N ALA A 42 -20.96 7.45 11.03
CA ALA A 42 -21.55 7.11 9.74
C ALA A 42 -20.73 6.01 9.04
N PRO A 43 -21.32 4.83 8.75
CA PRO A 43 -20.58 3.71 8.15
C PRO A 43 -19.88 4.07 6.84
N ARG A 44 -20.48 4.95 6.02
CA ARG A 44 -19.91 5.41 4.75
C ARG A 44 -18.60 6.16 4.92
N PHE A 45 -18.54 7.06 5.90
CA PHE A 45 -17.35 7.85 6.18
C PHE A 45 -16.25 6.95 6.76
N ALA A 46 -16.58 6.17 7.80
CA ALA A 46 -15.61 5.29 8.47
C ALA A 46 -15.05 4.19 7.55
N MET A 47 -15.92 3.48 6.81
CA MET A 47 -15.49 2.43 5.88
C MET A 47 -14.85 3.01 4.62
N GLY A 48 -15.28 4.21 4.20
CA GLY A 48 -14.61 5.02 3.20
C GLY A 48 -13.15 5.24 3.55
N SER A 49 -12.89 5.83 4.72
CA SER A 49 -11.54 6.08 5.21
C SER A 49 -10.76 4.77 5.34
N LEU A 50 -11.32 3.74 5.99
CA LEU A 50 -10.66 2.45 6.14
C LEU A 50 -10.24 1.85 4.79
N GLY A 51 -11.14 1.83 3.81
CA GLY A 51 -10.87 1.26 2.49
C GLY A 51 -9.81 2.04 1.72
N ILE A 52 -9.77 3.36 1.85
CA ILE A 52 -8.72 4.19 1.23
C ILE A 52 -7.37 3.93 1.89
N THR A 53 -7.30 3.87 3.23
CA THR A 53 -6.05 3.55 3.95
C THR A 53 -5.46 2.25 3.45
N PHE A 54 -6.25 1.17 3.42
CA PHE A 54 -5.75 -0.14 3.03
C PHE A 54 -5.50 -0.27 1.52
N SER A 55 -6.22 0.49 0.69
CA SER A 55 -5.95 0.54 -0.75
C SER A 55 -4.64 1.29 -1.05
N PHE A 56 -4.36 2.40 -0.35
CA PHE A 56 -3.10 3.12 -0.46
C PHE A 56 -1.93 2.32 0.13
N LEU A 57 -2.16 1.65 1.26
CA LEU A 57 -1.21 0.70 1.84
C LEU A 57 -0.81 -0.36 0.81
N ALA A 58 -1.78 -1.05 0.21
CA ALA A 58 -1.53 -2.05 -0.81
C ALA A 58 -0.75 -1.51 -2.01
N MET A 59 -1.21 -0.37 -2.55
CA MET A 59 -0.62 0.25 -3.73
C MET A 59 0.83 0.67 -3.49
N PHE A 60 1.12 1.38 -2.40
CA PHE A 60 2.46 1.86 -2.11
C PHE A 60 3.39 0.73 -1.64
N SER A 61 2.90 -0.26 -0.89
CA SER A 61 3.65 -1.49 -0.60
C SER A 61 4.09 -2.19 -1.89
N MET A 62 3.17 -2.35 -2.85
CA MET A 62 3.47 -2.95 -4.15
C MET A 62 4.49 -2.12 -4.93
N PHE A 63 4.30 -0.80 -5.04
CA PHE A 63 5.23 0.06 -5.79
C PHE A 63 6.62 0.12 -5.18
N PHE A 64 6.73 0.11 -3.86
CA PHE A 64 8.00 0.00 -3.16
C PHE A 64 8.74 -1.27 -3.58
N VAL A 65 8.09 -2.43 -3.45
CA VAL A 65 8.68 -3.73 -3.83
C VAL A 65 8.97 -3.80 -5.32
N LEU A 66 8.05 -3.34 -6.17
CA LEU A 66 8.18 -3.37 -7.63
C LEU A 66 9.37 -2.56 -8.11
N THR A 67 9.56 -1.37 -7.56
CA THR A 67 10.66 -0.48 -7.96
C THR A 67 12.00 -1.12 -7.63
N GLN A 68 12.12 -1.72 -6.44
CA GLN A 68 13.33 -2.44 -6.03
C GLN A 68 13.53 -3.73 -6.81
N TYR A 69 12.47 -4.49 -7.09
CA TYR A 69 12.50 -5.69 -7.92
C TYR A 69 13.00 -5.38 -9.34
N LEU A 70 12.43 -4.36 -10.00
CA LEU A 70 12.82 -4.02 -11.37
C LEU A 70 14.28 -3.55 -11.44
N GLN A 71 14.75 -2.77 -10.46
CA GLN A 71 16.11 -2.24 -10.49
C GLN A 71 17.14 -3.27 -10.02
N TYR A 72 16.96 -3.86 -8.86
CA TYR A 72 17.99 -4.69 -8.22
C TYR A 72 17.89 -6.17 -8.61
N VAL A 73 16.67 -6.70 -8.79
CA VAL A 73 16.49 -8.09 -9.24
C VAL A 73 16.59 -8.20 -10.76
N ARG A 74 15.96 -7.28 -11.48
CA ARG A 74 15.88 -7.33 -12.96
C ARG A 74 16.93 -6.48 -13.67
N GLY A 75 17.73 -5.71 -12.94
CA GLY A 75 18.80 -4.91 -13.51
C GLY A 75 18.33 -3.76 -14.40
N ALA A 76 17.06 -3.34 -14.28
CA ALA A 76 16.55 -2.22 -15.06
C ALA A 76 17.15 -0.90 -14.55
N SER A 77 17.44 0.02 -15.46
CA SER A 77 17.74 1.41 -15.08
C SER A 77 16.51 2.05 -14.40
N PRO A 78 16.68 3.13 -13.61
CA PRO A 78 15.55 3.85 -13.02
C PRO A 78 14.49 4.28 -14.04
N LEU A 79 14.93 4.81 -15.18
CA LEU A 79 14.04 5.16 -16.30
C LEU A 79 13.33 3.91 -16.86
N GLY A 80 14.07 2.82 -17.05
CA GLY A 80 13.54 1.55 -17.52
C GLY A 80 12.53 0.92 -16.56
N ALA A 81 12.70 1.10 -15.25
CA ALA A 81 11.73 0.70 -14.24
C ALA A 81 10.46 1.56 -14.35
N GLY A 82 10.61 2.88 -14.45
CA GLY A 82 9.48 3.81 -14.66
C GLY A 82 8.63 3.47 -15.87
N VAL A 83 9.25 3.28 -17.04
CA VAL A 83 8.54 2.90 -18.28
C VAL A 83 7.79 1.57 -18.13
N ARG A 84 8.35 0.61 -17.39
CA ARG A 84 7.72 -0.69 -17.13
C ARG A 84 6.52 -0.61 -16.17
N THR A 85 6.31 0.50 -15.49
CA THR A 85 5.10 0.73 -14.67
C THR A 85 3.92 1.32 -15.44
N LEU A 86 4.12 1.74 -16.70
CA LEU A 86 3.07 2.35 -17.54
C LEU A 86 1.76 1.55 -17.63
N PRO A 87 1.76 0.20 -17.69
CA PRO A 87 0.51 -0.55 -17.72
C PRO A 87 -0.46 -0.22 -16.56
N PHE A 88 0.07 0.09 -15.37
CA PHE A 88 -0.74 0.51 -14.23
C PHE A 88 -1.43 1.85 -14.51
N ALA A 89 -0.66 2.85 -14.95
CA ALA A 89 -1.17 4.19 -15.25
C ALA A 89 -2.21 4.17 -16.38
N LEU A 90 -1.92 3.45 -17.47
CA LEU A 90 -2.84 3.29 -18.60
C LEU A 90 -4.16 2.63 -18.17
N THR A 91 -4.08 1.60 -17.33
CA THR A 91 -5.27 0.93 -16.80
C THR A 91 -6.07 1.86 -15.88
N MET A 92 -5.40 2.63 -15.01
CA MET A 92 -6.06 3.61 -14.14
C MET A 92 -6.81 4.69 -14.94
N ILE A 93 -6.22 5.19 -16.03
CA ILE A 93 -6.87 6.18 -16.93
C ILE A 93 -8.19 5.64 -17.48
N VAL A 94 -8.25 4.35 -17.80
CA VAL A 94 -9.45 3.71 -18.32
C VAL A 94 -10.44 3.39 -17.19
N VAL A 95 -9.98 2.82 -16.08
CA VAL A 95 -10.89 2.24 -15.08
C VAL A 95 -11.43 3.27 -14.11
N SER A 96 -10.60 4.22 -13.64
CA SER A 96 -10.96 5.16 -12.58
C SER A 96 -12.20 6.00 -12.89
N PRO A 97 -12.35 6.61 -14.09
CA PRO A 97 -13.54 7.40 -14.42
C PRO A 97 -14.85 6.60 -14.41
N ARG A 98 -14.77 5.30 -14.70
CA ARG A 98 -15.94 4.40 -14.81
C ARG A 98 -16.42 3.90 -13.45
N SER A 99 -15.63 4.06 -12.40
CA SER A 99 -15.95 3.53 -11.06
C SER A 99 -17.26 4.07 -10.48
N ALA A 100 -17.58 5.35 -10.72
CA ALA A 100 -18.83 5.97 -10.28
C ALA A 100 -20.04 5.33 -10.96
N ASP A 101 -19.97 5.10 -12.27
CA ASP A 101 -21.03 4.45 -13.04
C ASP A 101 -21.24 2.99 -12.60
N LEU A 102 -20.14 2.26 -12.36
CA LEU A 102 -20.22 0.91 -11.79
C LEU A 102 -20.87 0.94 -10.40
N ALA A 103 -20.51 1.89 -9.55
CA ALA A 103 -21.07 2.03 -8.21
C ALA A 103 -22.56 2.38 -8.25
N HIS A 104 -23.00 3.22 -9.20
CA HIS A 104 -24.39 3.55 -9.41
C HIS A 104 -25.19 2.33 -9.91
N ARG A 105 -24.61 1.52 -10.82
CA ARG A 105 -25.29 0.36 -11.42
C ARG A 105 -25.33 -0.87 -10.51
N PHE A 106 -24.24 -1.16 -9.80
CA PHE A 106 -24.07 -2.39 -9.02
C PHE A 106 -24.09 -2.18 -7.50
N GLY A 107 -24.05 -0.92 -7.05
CA GLY A 107 -23.95 -0.53 -5.66
C GLY A 107 -22.51 -0.47 -5.15
N VAL A 108 -22.18 0.58 -4.39
CA VAL A 108 -20.84 0.86 -3.82
C VAL A 108 -20.28 -0.35 -3.08
N ARG A 109 -21.09 -1.01 -2.24
CA ARG A 109 -20.65 -2.17 -1.45
C ARG A 109 -20.07 -3.30 -2.32
N ARG A 110 -20.74 -3.63 -3.43
CA ARG A 110 -20.31 -4.73 -4.31
C ARG A 110 -19.08 -4.32 -5.12
N VAL A 111 -19.06 -3.10 -5.64
CA VAL A 111 -17.93 -2.57 -6.41
C VAL A 111 -16.66 -2.52 -5.56
N VAL A 112 -16.76 -2.01 -4.34
CA VAL A 112 -15.63 -1.96 -3.38
C VAL A 112 -15.16 -3.38 -3.01
N ALA A 113 -16.08 -4.31 -2.74
CA ALA A 113 -15.71 -5.68 -2.43
C ALA A 113 -14.95 -6.36 -3.58
N VAL A 114 -15.47 -6.25 -4.81
CA VAL A 114 -14.80 -6.78 -6.01
C VAL A 114 -13.45 -6.10 -6.23
N GLY A 115 -13.39 -4.77 -6.08
CA GLY A 115 -12.16 -4.01 -6.25
C GLY A 115 -11.09 -4.39 -5.23
N MET A 116 -11.43 -4.50 -3.94
CA MET A 116 -10.50 -4.95 -2.90
C MET A 116 -10.06 -6.40 -3.09
N SER A 117 -10.97 -7.32 -3.48
CA SER A 117 -10.58 -8.68 -3.86
C SER A 117 -9.62 -8.69 -5.04
N THR A 118 -9.82 -7.82 -6.02
CA THR A 118 -8.93 -7.69 -7.19
C THR A 118 -7.54 -7.17 -6.77
N VAL A 119 -7.47 -6.22 -5.84
CA VAL A 119 -6.19 -5.77 -5.24
C VAL A 119 -5.47 -6.93 -4.55
N VAL A 120 -6.20 -7.74 -3.76
CA VAL A 120 -5.63 -8.92 -3.10
C VAL A 120 -5.06 -9.90 -4.13
N VAL A 121 -5.79 -10.18 -5.20
CA VAL A 121 -5.30 -11.04 -6.30
C VAL A 121 -4.01 -10.47 -6.90
N GLY A 122 -3.96 -9.17 -7.18
CA GLY A 122 -2.76 -8.52 -7.71
C GLY A 122 -1.54 -8.63 -6.78
N LEU A 123 -1.73 -8.39 -5.48
CA LEU A 123 -0.68 -8.56 -4.48
C LEU A 123 -0.20 -10.01 -4.38
N LEU A 124 -1.14 -10.97 -4.36
CA LEU A 124 -0.81 -12.40 -4.29
C LEU A 124 -0.09 -12.86 -5.54
N MET A 125 -0.55 -12.48 -6.73
CA MET A 125 0.17 -12.74 -7.99
C MET A 125 1.59 -12.20 -7.91
N PHE A 126 1.77 -10.95 -7.46
CA PHE A 126 3.12 -10.42 -7.34
C PHE A 126 3.99 -11.19 -6.33
N SER A 127 3.38 -11.72 -5.26
CA SER A 127 4.06 -12.57 -4.27
C SER A 127 4.50 -13.95 -4.78
N PHE A 128 4.23 -14.28 -6.05
CA PHE A 128 4.74 -15.48 -6.73
C PHE A 128 5.78 -15.14 -7.80
N ALA A 129 6.11 -13.86 -8.01
CA ALA A 129 7.15 -13.48 -8.95
C ALA A 129 8.53 -13.92 -8.43
N GLY A 130 9.24 -14.71 -9.22
CA GLY A 130 10.63 -15.10 -8.98
C GLY A 130 11.61 -14.17 -9.70
N ILE A 131 12.89 -14.45 -9.57
CA ILE A 131 13.96 -13.67 -10.23
C ILE A 131 13.93 -13.77 -11.77
N HIS A 132 13.41 -14.88 -12.32
CA HIS A 132 13.36 -15.15 -13.77
C HIS A 132 11.98 -14.90 -14.40
N THR A 133 11.01 -14.40 -13.63
CA THR A 133 9.64 -14.19 -14.11
C THR A 133 9.61 -13.26 -15.34
N GLY A 134 8.83 -13.57 -16.39
CA GLY A 134 8.73 -12.70 -17.56
C GLY A 134 8.11 -11.33 -17.24
N TYR A 135 8.47 -10.28 -17.98
CA TYR A 135 7.88 -8.94 -17.78
C TYR A 135 6.35 -8.94 -17.97
N TRP A 136 5.83 -9.73 -18.90
CA TRP A 136 4.38 -9.79 -19.14
C TRP A 136 3.56 -10.24 -17.94
N TYR A 137 4.14 -11.08 -17.07
CA TYR A 137 3.52 -11.42 -15.80
C TYR A 137 3.42 -10.21 -14.88
N ILE A 138 4.49 -9.40 -14.79
CA ILE A 138 4.52 -8.17 -14.00
C ILE A 138 3.56 -7.13 -14.59
N ALA A 139 3.47 -7.02 -15.92
CA ALA A 139 2.51 -6.15 -16.58
C ALA A 139 1.06 -6.57 -16.25
N LEU A 140 0.77 -7.88 -16.24
CA LEU A 140 -0.54 -8.39 -15.83
C LEU A 140 -0.84 -8.07 -14.36
N VAL A 141 0.13 -8.26 -13.46
CA VAL A 141 0.02 -7.86 -12.05
C VAL A 141 -0.34 -6.37 -11.93
N LEU A 142 0.33 -5.50 -12.70
CA LEU A 142 0.07 -4.06 -12.71
C LEU A 142 -1.35 -3.72 -13.18
N VAL A 143 -1.83 -4.40 -14.22
CA VAL A 143 -3.19 -4.24 -14.73
C VAL A 143 -4.22 -4.68 -13.69
N ILE A 144 -4.04 -5.85 -13.07
CA ILE A 144 -4.94 -6.36 -12.02
C ILE A 144 -4.97 -5.42 -10.81
N MET A 145 -3.80 -4.96 -10.35
CA MET A 145 -3.72 -3.99 -9.26
C MET A 145 -4.43 -2.68 -9.60
N ALA A 146 -4.21 -2.14 -10.80
CA ALA A 146 -4.86 -0.92 -11.26
C ALA A 146 -6.38 -1.06 -11.42
N LEU A 147 -6.87 -2.22 -11.87
CA LEU A 147 -8.30 -2.52 -11.92
C LEU A 147 -8.93 -2.44 -10.52
N GLY A 148 -8.34 -3.12 -9.54
CA GLY A 148 -8.84 -3.13 -8.17
C GLY A 148 -8.82 -1.74 -7.53
N VAL A 149 -7.70 -1.03 -7.64
CA VAL A 149 -7.53 0.33 -7.10
C VAL A 149 -8.48 1.31 -7.79
N GLY A 150 -8.55 1.28 -9.12
CA GLY A 150 -9.37 2.18 -9.93
C GLY A 150 -10.87 2.01 -9.71
N MET A 151 -11.33 0.81 -9.38
CA MET A 151 -12.73 0.56 -8.99
C MET A 151 -13.03 1.02 -7.56
N THR A 152 -12.06 0.88 -6.65
CA THR A 152 -12.30 1.05 -5.21
C THR A 152 -12.18 2.51 -4.78
N MET A 153 -11.06 3.16 -5.14
CA MET A 153 -10.70 4.43 -4.55
C MET A 153 -11.65 5.58 -4.89
N PRO A 154 -12.05 5.82 -6.15
CA PRO A 154 -12.91 6.95 -6.43
C PRO A 154 -14.28 6.77 -5.78
N SER A 155 -14.84 5.56 -5.77
CA SER A 155 -16.11 5.27 -5.09
C SER A 155 -16.05 5.53 -3.58
N LEU A 156 -14.96 5.16 -2.90
CA LEU A 156 -14.78 5.45 -1.48
C LEU A 156 -14.56 6.95 -1.24
N SER A 157 -13.73 7.62 -2.04
CA SER A 157 -13.46 9.05 -1.92
C SER A 157 -14.73 9.88 -2.08
N THR A 158 -15.53 9.59 -3.10
CA THR A 158 -16.84 10.23 -3.27
C THR A 158 -17.74 9.97 -2.07
N GLY A 159 -17.76 8.74 -1.53
CA GLY A 159 -18.51 8.39 -0.33
C GLY A 159 -18.11 9.21 0.90
N ILE A 160 -16.81 9.43 1.14
CA ILE A 160 -16.32 10.25 2.26
C ILE A 160 -16.75 11.71 2.09
N VAL A 161 -16.47 12.31 0.93
CA VAL A 161 -16.75 13.73 0.70
C VAL A 161 -18.26 14.02 0.71
N GLN A 162 -19.09 13.09 0.25
CA GLN A 162 -20.55 13.22 0.28
C GLN A 162 -21.17 12.89 1.65
N SER A 163 -20.40 12.33 2.59
CA SER A 163 -20.89 12.04 3.95
C SER A 163 -20.81 13.24 4.89
N VAL A 164 -20.25 14.36 4.44
CA VAL A 164 -20.18 15.62 5.19
C VAL A 164 -21.08 16.69 4.54
N PRO A 165 -21.65 17.63 5.32
CA PRO A 165 -22.42 18.75 4.77
C PRO A 165 -21.57 19.57 3.77
N MET A 166 -22.21 20.13 2.73
CA MET A 166 -21.51 20.87 1.65
C MET A 166 -20.58 21.97 2.16
N HIS A 167 -20.97 22.71 3.19
CA HIS A 167 -20.14 23.77 3.80
C HIS A 167 -18.92 23.23 4.58
N LYS A 168 -18.83 21.91 4.80
CA LYS A 168 -17.73 21.18 5.45
C LYS A 168 -17.06 20.17 4.50
N ALA A 169 -17.30 20.24 3.20
CA ALA A 169 -16.68 19.35 2.20
C ALA A 169 -15.14 19.36 2.28
N GLY A 170 -14.54 20.49 2.65
CA GLY A 170 -13.10 20.62 2.90
C GLY A 170 -12.59 19.67 3.99
N VAL A 171 -13.36 19.43 5.06
CA VAL A 171 -13.01 18.48 6.13
C VAL A 171 -13.03 17.05 5.61
N GLY A 172 -14.05 16.70 4.80
CA GLY A 172 -14.13 15.38 4.16
C GLY A 172 -12.94 15.10 3.23
N SER A 173 -12.54 16.10 2.43
CA SER A 173 -11.34 16.00 1.58
C SER A 173 -10.06 15.88 2.41
N ALA A 174 -9.91 16.70 3.46
CA ALA A 174 -8.74 16.64 4.33
C ALA A 174 -8.58 15.25 4.97
N VAL A 175 -9.66 14.68 5.52
CA VAL A 175 -9.62 13.32 6.08
C VAL A 175 -9.30 12.29 5.00
N ASN A 176 -9.89 12.42 3.82
CA ASN A 176 -9.60 11.54 2.70
C ASN A 176 -8.11 11.58 2.34
N ASP A 177 -7.49 12.75 2.25
CA ASP A 177 -6.07 12.87 1.91
C ASP A 177 -5.16 12.41 3.05
N THR A 178 -5.44 12.76 4.31
CA THR A 178 -4.72 12.22 5.47
C THR A 178 -4.75 10.69 5.49
N THR A 179 -5.92 10.10 5.20
CA THR A 179 -6.10 8.64 5.14
C THR A 179 -5.21 8.02 4.05
N ARG A 180 -5.06 8.69 2.90
CA ARG A 180 -4.16 8.26 1.81
C ARG A 180 -2.69 8.31 2.23
N GLU A 181 -2.27 9.41 2.83
CA GLU A 181 -0.90 9.62 3.29
C GLU A 181 -0.52 8.59 4.37
N VAL A 182 -1.39 8.40 5.37
CA VAL A 182 -1.20 7.40 6.43
C VAL A 182 -1.12 6.00 5.83
N GLY A 183 -2.05 5.63 4.95
CA GLY A 183 -2.05 4.33 4.28
C GLY A 183 -0.75 4.07 3.51
N GLY A 184 -0.33 5.04 2.68
CA GLY A 184 0.89 4.94 1.88
C GLY A 184 2.15 4.81 2.75
N ALA A 185 2.31 5.69 3.74
CA ALA A 185 3.47 5.69 4.63
C ALA A 185 3.57 4.39 5.44
N VAL A 186 2.46 3.94 6.04
CA VAL A 186 2.40 2.69 6.80
C VAL A 186 2.70 1.49 5.88
N GLY A 187 2.19 1.48 4.65
CA GLY A 187 2.43 0.40 3.69
C GLY A 187 3.90 0.26 3.29
N ILE A 188 4.58 1.37 3.01
CA ILE A 188 6.03 1.35 2.71
C ILE A 188 6.82 0.91 3.94
N ALA A 189 6.54 1.50 5.11
CA ALA A 189 7.29 1.21 6.33
C ALA A 189 7.15 -0.27 6.75
N LEU A 190 5.93 -0.80 6.73
CA LEU A 190 5.64 -2.19 7.07
C LEU A 190 6.35 -3.17 6.13
N VAL A 191 6.11 -3.03 4.82
CA VAL A 191 6.67 -3.97 3.84
C VAL A 191 8.17 -3.81 3.70
N GLY A 192 8.71 -2.59 3.74
CA GLY A 192 10.16 -2.35 3.71
C GLY A 192 10.87 -2.97 4.92
N SER A 193 10.27 -2.91 6.10
CA SER A 193 10.81 -3.55 7.31
C SER A 193 10.78 -5.07 7.22
N ILE A 194 9.68 -5.66 6.72
CA ILE A 194 9.57 -7.10 6.50
C ILE A 194 10.61 -7.57 5.46
N VAL A 195 10.67 -6.92 4.30
CA VAL A 195 11.61 -7.23 3.22
C VAL A 195 13.03 -7.19 3.76
N THR A 196 13.40 -6.11 4.46
CA THR A 196 14.75 -5.95 5.02
C THR A 196 15.07 -7.02 6.07
N SER A 197 14.12 -7.37 6.93
CA SER A 197 14.32 -8.40 7.96
C SER A 197 14.54 -9.78 7.34
N VAL A 198 13.68 -10.17 6.40
CA VAL A 198 13.79 -11.47 5.71
C VAL A 198 15.05 -11.51 4.86
N TYR A 199 15.34 -10.43 4.12
CA TYR A 199 16.54 -10.28 3.32
C TYR A 199 17.82 -10.53 4.14
N ARG A 200 17.96 -9.87 5.29
CA ARG A 200 19.13 -10.04 6.17
C ARG A 200 19.27 -11.47 6.68
N HIS A 201 18.14 -12.10 7.01
CA HIS A 201 18.13 -13.48 7.49
C HIS A 201 18.52 -14.48 6.40
N ARG A 202 17.97 -14.30 5.18
CA ARG A 202 18.23 -15.17 4.02
C ARG A 202 19.63 -15.00 3.46
N LEU A 203 20.15 -13.78 3.44
CA LEU A 203 21.47 -13.49 2.89
C LEU A 203 22.60 -13.90 3.81
N GLY A 204 22.36 -13.99 5.13
CA GLY A 204 23.38 -14.28 6.15
C GLY A 204 24.41 -15.35 5.77
N PRO A 205 23.98 -16.58 5.42
CA PRO A 205 24.90 -17.68 5.05
C PRO A 205 25.77 -17.38 3.83
N SER A 206 25.28 -16.59 2.87
CA SER A 206 26.02 -16.23 1.65
C SER A 206 27.09 -15.16 1.89
N LEU A 207 27.10 -14.53 3.07
CA LEU A 207 28.08 -13.50 3.43
C LEU A 207 29.30 -14.08 4.16
N ASP A 208 29.26 -15.35 4.59
CA ASP A 208 30.31 -15.96 5.42
C ASP A 208 31.66 -16.06 4.70
N ALA A 209 31.65 -16.10 3.36
CA ALA A 209 32.85 -16.13 2.54
C ALA A 209 33.43 -14.73 2.25
N LEU A 210 32.70 -13.64 2.57
CA LEU A 210 33.13 -12.28 2.26
C LEU A 210 33.96 -11.65 3.38
N PRO A 211 34.85 -10.71 3.05
CA PRO A 211 35.43 -9.80 4.03
C PRO A 211 34.35 -9.12 4.89
N PRO A 212 34.55 -8.97 6.22
CA PRO A 212 33.54 -8.41 7.12
C PRO A 212 32.97 -7.06 6.68
N GLU A 213 33.82 -6.18 6.13
CA GLU A 213 33.42 -4.86 5.63
C GLU A 213 32.42 -4.96 4.47
N LEU A 214 32.65 -5.87 3.52
CA LEU A 214 31.75 -6.10 2.38
C LEU A 214 30.46 -6.80 2.84
N ALA A 215 30.58 -7.75 3.77
CA ALA A 215 29.44 -8.44 4.36
C ALA A 215 28.48 -7.47 5.07
N ASP A 216 29.00 -6.52 5.85
CA ASP A 216 28.18 -5.54 6.56
C ASP A 216 27.49 -4.57 5.60
N VAL A 217 28.18 -4.15 4.54
CA VAL A 217 27.61 -3.30 3.48
C VAL A 217 26.48 -4.03 2.74
N ALA A 218 26.68 -5.29 2.37
CA ALA A 218 25.69 -6.11 1.66
C ALA A 218 24.46 -6.43 2.53
N ARG A 219 24.65 -6.60 3.85
CA ARG A 219 23.58 -6.86 4.82
C ARG A 219 22.69 -5.64 5.06
N ASP A 220 23.18 -4.43 4.80
CA ASP A 220 22.45 -3.20 5.14
C ASP A 220 21.20 -3.00 4.26
N ASN A 221 21.37 -3.02 2.94
CA ASN A 221 20.28 -2.94 1.95
C ASN A 221 20.65 -3.60 0.61
N VAL A 222 19.61 -3.99 -0.14
CA VAL A 222 19.73 -4.70 -1.42
C VAL A 222 20.49 -3.92 -2.50
N GLY A 223 20.38 -2.59 -2.52
CA GLY A 223 21.09 -1.76 -3.51
C GLY A 223 22.61 -1.89 -3.35
N LYS A 224 23.09 -1.58 -2.14
CA LYS A 224 24.50 -1.73 -1.75
C LYS A 224 25.03 -3.13 -2.01
N ALA A 225 24.22 -4.16 -1.77
CA ALA A 225 24.64 -5.53 -2.01
C ALA A 225 24.89 -5.84 -3.50
N VAL A 226 24.09 -5.29 -4.41
CA VAL A 226 24.33 -5.40 -5.86
C VAL A 226 25.62 -4.66 -6.27
N GLU A 227 26.01 -3.59 -5.57
CA GLU A 227 27.34 -3.00 -5.78
C GLU A 227 28.47 -3.88 -5.23
N VAL A 228 28.29 -4.46 -4.04
CA VAL A 228 29.27 -5.39 -3.43
C VAL A 228 29.52 -6.60 -4.32
N THR A 229 28.51 -7.10 -5.04
CA THR A 229 28.72 -8.27 -5.94
C THR A 229 29.73 -7.96 -7.03
N LYS A 230 29.77 -6.72 -7.55
CA LYS A 230 30.77 -6.30 -8.54
C LYS A 230 32.18 -6.25 -7.95
N VAL A 231 32.30 -5.83 -6.69
CA VAL A 231 33.58 -5.83 -5.97
C VAL A 231 34.06 -7.26 -5.73
N ALA A 232 33.15 -8.15 -5.31
CA ALA A 232 33.44 -9.57 -5.13
C ALA A 232 33.89 -10.25 -6.44
N THR A 233 33.23 -9.95 -7.57
CA THR A 233 33.66 -10.40 -8.90
C THR A 233 35.12 -10.00 -9.17
N GLN A 234 35.48 -8.74 -8.92
CA GLN A 234 36.81 -8.21 -9.22
C GLN A 234 37.91 -8.76 -8.29
N GLN A 235 37.60 -8.98 -7.02
CA GLN A 235 38.59 -9.36 -6.01
C GLN A 235 38.69 -10.87 -5.79
N MET A 236 37.61 -11.61 -6.03
CA MET A 236 37.47 -13.01 -5.60
C MET A 236 37.10 -13.95 -6.76
N GLY A 237 36.81 -13.42 -7.95
CA GLY A 237 36.49 -14.18 -9.16
C GLY A 237 35.02 -14.13 -9.55
N ASP A 238 34.76 -14.43 -10.82
CA ASP A 238 33.43 -14.31 -11.45
C ASP A 238 32.37 -15.19 -10.76
N ASP A 239 32.74 -16.43 -10.39
CA ASP A 239 31.85 -17.39 -9.76
C ASP A 239 31.29 -16.83 -8.43
N VAL A 240 32.17 -16.33 -7.55
CA VAL A 240 31.79 -15.75 -6.24
C VAL A 240 30.85 -14.57 -6.40
N GLY A 241 31.14 -13.67 -7.35
CA GLY A 241 30.28 -12.51 -7.60
C GLY A 241 28.92 -12.89 -8.18
N SER A 242 28.86 -13.91 -9.04
CA SER A 242 27.61 -14.41 -9.63
C SER A 242 26.73 -15.13 -8.62
N ASP A 243 27.32 -15.97 -7.76
CA ASP A 243 26.63 -16.68 -6.68
C ASP A 243 26.09 -15.69 -5.65
N LEU A 244 26.89 -14.67 -5.30
CA LEU A 244 26.44 -13.62 -4.39
C LEU A 244 25.30 -12.80 -4.99
N LEU A 245 25.35 -12.48 -6.30
CA LEU A 245 24.29 -11.72 -6.96
C LEU A 245 22.98 -12.50 -6.96
N GLU A 246 23.05 -13.80 -7.26
CA GLU A 246 21.92 -14.70 -7.20
C GLU A 246 21.33 -14.76 -5.78
N ALA A 247 22.17 -14.94 -4.75
CA ALA A 247 21.75 -14.94 -3.36
C ALA A 247 21.08 -13.63 -2.94
N VAL A 248 21.63 -12.47 -3.32
CA VAL A 248 21.06 -11.14 -3.05
C VAL A 248 19.68 -11.01 -3.69
N ARG A 249 19.54 -11.43 -4.95
CA ARG A 249 18.28 -11.38 -5.69
C ARG A 249 17.21 -12.29 -5.07
N GLN A 250 17.58 -13.52 -4.73
CA GLN A 250 16.67 -14.48 -4.08
C GLN A 250 16.25 -14.00 -2.69
N ALA A 251 17.18 -13.55 -1.86
CA ALA A 251 16.88 -13.02 -0.53
C ALA A 251 15.90 -11.83 -0.57
N PHE A 252 16.04 -10.95 -1.57
CA PHE A 252 15.09 -9.85 -1.78
C PHE A 252 13.71 -10.38 -2.18
N VAL A 253 13.64 -11.30 -3.15
CA VAL A 253 12.38 -11.89 -3.63
C VAL A 253 11.64 -12.61 -2.50
N ASP A 254 12.34 -13.36 -1.65
CA ASP A 254 11.78 -13.99 -0.45
C ASP A 254 11.16 -12.96 0.49
N GLY A 255 11.87 -11.87 0.78
CA GLY A 255 11.35 -10.79 1.60
C GLY A 255 10.12 -10.11 0.98
N ALA A 256 10.15 -9.90 -0.34
CA ALA A 256 9.04 -9.36 -1.10
C ALA A 256 7.80 -10.27 -1.01
N HIS A 257 7.96 -11.59 -1.13
CA HIS A 257 6.85 -12.55 -1.01
C HIS A 257 6.15 -12.43 0.34
N VAL A 258 6.92 -12.43 1.44
CA VAL A 258 6.36 -12.31 2.80
C VAL A 258 5.66 -10.96 2.96
N GLY A 259 6.31 -9.86 2.58
CA GLY A 259 5.75 -8.51 2.71
C GLY A 259 4.45 -8.32 1.92
N LEU A 260 4.40 -8.80 0.68
CA LEU A 260 3.20 -8.72 -0.17
C LEU A 260 2.05 -9.58 0.37
N ARG A 261 2.32 -10.77 0.91
CA ARG A 261 1.29 -11.64 1.51
C ARG A 261 0.73 -11.07 2.81
N VAL A 262 1.57 -10.43 3.63
CA VAL A 262 1.11 -9.68 4.81
C VAL A 262 0.21 -8.52 4.40
N SER A 263 0.64 -7.71 3.41
CA SER A 263 -0.17 -6.63 2.85
C SER A 263 -1.52 -7.15 2.31
N ALA A 264 -1.51 -8.24 1.55
CA ALA A 264 -2.72 -8.87 1.03
C ALA A 264 -3.67 -9.31 2.16
N SER A 265 -3.13 -9.92 3.23
CA SER A 265 -3.92 -10.35 4.40
C SER A 265 -4.60 -9.17 5.09
N LEU A 266 -3.90 -8.05 5.25
CA LEU A 266 -4.46 -6.82 5.81
C LEU A 266 -5.59 -6.25 4.94
N VAL A 267 -5.43 -6.26 3.61
CA VAL A 267 -6.47 -5.83 2.67
C VAL A 267 -7.69 -6.76 2.73
N VAL A 268 -7.49 -8.09 2.85
CA VAL A 268 -8.59 -9.04 3.04
C VAL A 268 -9.38 -8.71 4.30
N LEU A 269 -8.69 -8.53 5.43
CA LEU A 269 -9.35 -8.20 6.71
C LEU A 269 -10.15 -6.90 6.60
N ALA A 270 -9.54 -5.85 6.03
CA ALA A 270 -10.22 -4.58 5.79
C ALA A 270 -11.43 -4.75 4.85
N GLY A 271 -11.29 -5.52 3.77
CA GLY A 271 -12.36 -5.80 2.82
C GLY A 271 -13.54 -6.55 3.44
N ILE A 272 -13.27 -7.51 4.33
CA ILE A 272 -14.32 -8.21 5.10
C ILE A 272 -15.04 -7.23 6.02
N VAL A 273 -14.30 -6.41 6.78
CA VAL A 273 -14.90 -5.40 7.69
C VAL A 273 -15.77 -4.43 6.90
N ILE A 274 -15.26 -3.90 5.79
CA ILE A 274 -15.98 -2.99 4.91
C ILE A 274 -17.23 -3.66 4.35
N TYR A 275 -17.12 -4.89 3.84
CA TYR A 275 -18.26 -5.61 3.29
C TYR A 275 -19.35 -5.86 4.34
N VAL A 276 -18.98 -6.20 5.57
CA VAL A 276 -19.95 -6.46 6.66
C VAL A 276 -20.60 -5.16 7.15
N ARG A 277 -19.83 -4.06 7.25
CA ARG A 277 -20.29 -2.81 7.83
C ARG A 277 -20.92 -1.82 6.84
N LEU A 278 -20.64 -1.91 5.54
CA LEU A 278 -21.42 -1.18 4.54
C LEU A 278 -22.81 -1.83 4.43
N GLY A 279 -23.86 -1.12 4.84
CA GLY A 279 -25.24 -1.56 4.69
C GLY A 279 -25.62 -1.85 3.23
N ARG A 280 -26.62 -2.72 3.02
CA ARG A 280 -27.19 -2.99 1.68
C ARG A 280 -27.96 -1.79 1.12
N ASP A 281 -28.54 -0.96 2.00
CA ASP A 281 -29.61 -0.01 1.65
C ASP A 281 -29.26 1.47 1.84
N ASP A 282 -28.05 1.82 2.28
CA ASP A 282 -27.68 3.24 2.41
C ASP A 282 -27.66 3.95 1.05
N ALA A 283 -27.52 3.19 -0.05
CA ALA A 283 -27.36 3.63 -1.44
C ALA A 283 -28.51 4.47 -2.04
N SER A 284 -29.69 4.50 -1.42
CA SER A 284 -30.86 5.25 -1.94
C SER A 284 -31.06 6.62 -1.31
N ARG A 285 -30.32 6.99 -0.25
CA ARG A 285 -30.36 8.33 0.33
C ARG A 285 -29.11 9.11 -0.07
N ILE A 286 -29.07 9.54 -1.33
CA ILE A 286 -28.62 10.91 -1.58
C ILE A 286 -29.68 11.77 -0.87
N PRO A 287 -29.34 12.73 0.01
CA PRO A 287 -30.28 13.77 0.38
C PRO A 287 -30.63 14.53 -0.90
N GLY A 288 -31.64 14.04 -1.61
CA GLY A 288 -32.25 14.74 -2.72
C GLY A 288 -32.77 16.05 -2.17
N ARG A 289 -32.36 17.14 -2.81
CA ARG A 289 -33.22 18.30 -3.04
C ARG A 289 -34.67 17.83 -3.19
N GLY A 290 -35.56 18.21 -2.28
CA GLY A 290 -37.00 18.06 -2.46
C GLY A 290 -37.81 17.87 -1.18
N GLY A 291 -38.64 18.87 -0.85
CA GLY A 291 -39.67 18.88 0.18
C GLY A 291 -39.61 20.17 1.00
N ASP A 292 -39.85 21.38 0.47
CA ASP A 292 -41.02 21.94 -0.25
C ASP A 292 -42.13 22.47 0.69
N ALA A 293 -42.86 23.49 0.21
CA ALA A 293 -43.94 24.30 0.82
C ALA A 293 -43.49 25.64 1.46
N ARG A 294 -43.82 26.79 0.87
CA ARG A 294 -45.12 27.48 1.02
C ARG A 294 -45.47 27.72 2.48
N ASP A 295 -45.12 28.90 2.98
CA ASP A 295 -46.00 29.84 3.69
C ASP A 295 -45.18 30.97 4.31
N SER A 296 -45.16 32.12 3.62
CA SER A 296 -45.25 33.49 4.16
C SER A 296 -44.93 34.50 3.05
#